data_AF-A0A496C8Z3-F1
#
_entry.id   AF-A0A496C8Z3-F1
#
_cell.length_a   1.000
_cell.length_b   1.000
_cell.length_c   1.000
_cell.angle_alpha   90.00
_cell.angle_beta   90.00
_cell.angle_gamma   90.00
#
_symmetry.space_group_name_H-M   'P 1'
#
loop_
_entity.id
_entity.type
_entity.pdbx_description
1 polymer ?
#
loop_
_entity_poly.entity_id
_entity_poly.type
_entity_poly.pdbx_seq_one_letter_code
_entity_poly.pdbx_strand_id
1 'polypeptide(L)'
;MFYGYLKRLAGYEESAKDDIAHGTIDCYLIGKYGAGHGRRVSLSALTDPEYGELLDDLRRQVSVSTDPERLSRELNEKAIRKDWYHRILQRLSRIGVNTTNGYDEVNRHIRSLPISRERILPAIAMEELPELFKAVCSYCDNILKKQRKEQAIAERN
;
A
#
# COMPACT_ATOMS: atom_id res chain seq x y z
N MET A 1 -0.51 7.76 -33.57
CA MET A 1 0.55 8.80 -33.45
C MET A 1 1.51 8.58 -32.26
N PHE A 2 1.11 7.87 -31.20
CA PHE A 2 1.92 7.52 -30.02
C PHE A 2 3.20 6.70 -30.33
N TYR A 3 3.07 5.61 -31.10
CA TYR A 3 4.21 4.75 -31.49
C TYR A 3 5.19 5.36 -32.50
N GLY A 4 4.80 6.44 -33.19
CA GLY A 4 5.62 7.07 -34.22
C GLY A 4 6.76 7.93 -33.66
N TYR A 5 6.55 8.53 -32.49
CA TYR A 5 7.55 9.36 -31.83
C TYR A 5 8.57 8.55 -31.02
N LEU A 6 8.13 7.46 -30.37
CA LEU A 6 9.02 6.52 -29.66
C LEU A 6 9.99 5.80 -30.61
N LYS A 7 9.56 5.51 -31.85
CA LYS A 7 10.42 4.94 -32.90
C LYS A 7 11.55 5.85 -33.40
N ARG A 8 11.56 7.14 -33.03
CA ARG A 8 12.61 8.10 -33.44
C ARG A 8 13.71 8.28 -32.39
N LEU A 9 13.60 7.62 -31.24
CA LEU A 9 14.64 7.61 -30.21
C LEU A 9 15.75 6.64 -30.61
N ALA A 10 16.93 7.17 -30.93
CA ALA A 10 18.14 6.36 -31.07
C ALA A 10 18.42 5.64 -29.73
N GLY A 11 18.30 4.31 -29.71
CA GLY A 11 18.48 3.47 -28.51
C GLY A 11 17.20 2.96 -27.82
N TYR A 12 16.00 3.33 -28.28
CA TYR A 12 14.73 2.79 -27.74
C TYR A 12 14.37 1.40 -28.28
N GLU A 13 14.96 1.00 -29.41
CA GLU A 13 14.52 -0.18 -30.17
C GLU A 13 14.86 -1.53 -29.51
N GLU A 14 15.78 -1.60 -28.54
CA GLU A 14 16.33 -2.90 -28.10
C GLU A 14 15.87 -3.40 -26.71
N SER A 15 15.22 -2.60 -25.86
CA SER A 15 14.94 -3.04 -24.47
C SER A 15 13.64 -2.57 -23.82
N ALA A 16 12.86 -1.67 -24.42
CA ALA A 16 11.81 -0.95 -23.67
C ALA A 16 10.42 -0.90 -24.33
N LYS A 17 10.14 -1.75 -25.34
CA LYS A 17 8.86 -1.72 -26.05
C LYS A 17 7.69 -2.34 -25.28
N ASP A 18 7.95 -3.35 -24.44
CA ASP A 18 6.88 -4.15 -23.84
C ASP A 18 6.71 -3.94 -22.31
N ASP A 19 7.71 -3.35 -21.63
CA ASP A 19 7.71 -3.23 -20.15
C ASP A 19 7.22 -1.89 -19.60
N ILE A 20 7.12 -0.84 -20.43
CA ILE A 20 6.58 0.44 -19.98
C ILE A 20 5.05 0.36 -20.02
N ALA A 21 4.46 -0.04 -18.90
CA ALA A 21 3.02 -0.13 -18.72
C ALA A 21 2.31 1.14 -19.24
N HIS A 22 1.32 0.94 -20.12
CA HIS A 22 0.48 2.01 -20.67
C HIS A 22 -0.05 2.89 -19.52
N GLY A 23 0.32 4.18 -19.54
CA GLY A 23 -0.08 5.15 -18.51
C GLY A 23 1.04 5.65 -17.60
N THR A 24 2.19 4.97 -17.54
CA THR A 24 3.34 5.40 -16.73
C THR A 24 3.87 6.77 -17.14
N ILE A 25 4.03 6.99 -18.45
CA ILE A 25 4.48 8.27 -19.00
C ILE A 25 3.45 9.37 -18.68
N ASP A 26 2.16 9.07 -18.79
CA ASP A 26 1.09 10.02 -18.44
C ASP A 26 1.12 10.40 -16.95
N CYS A 27 1.46 9.46 -16.05
CA CYS A 27 1.65 9.76 -14.63
C CYS A 27 2.79 10.76 -14.39
N TYR A 28 3.92 10.65 -15.10
CA TYR A 28 5.00 11.63 -15.00
C TYR A 28 4.62 12.99 -15.59
N LEU A 29 3.95 12.99 -16.74
CA LEU A 29 3.53 14.20 -17.45
C LEU A 29 2.42 14.99 -16.74
N ILE A 30 1.58 14.31 -15.94
CA ILE A 30 0.58 14.94 -15.08
C ILE A 30 1.19 15.30 -13.73
N GLY A 31 2.00 14.41 -13.16
CA GLY A 31 2.58 14.53 -11.83
C GLY A 31 3.84 15.37 -11.83
N LYS A 32 5.01 14.75 -11.95
CA LYS A 32 6.32 15.38 -11.77
C LYS A 32 6.51 16.60 -12.68
N TYR A 33 6.26 16.43 -13.97
CA TYR A 33 6.42 17.49 -14.96
C TYR A 33 5.17 18.37 -15.06
N GLY A 34 3.98 17.81 -14.83
CA GLY A 34 2.74 18.61 -14.83
C GLY A 34 2.61 19.55 -13.64
N ALA A 35 3.16 19.20 -12.48
CA ALA A 35 3.13 20.03 -11.27
C ALA A 35 3.95 21.31 -11.41
N GLY A 36 5.09 21.26 -12.10
CA GLY A 36 5.91 22.45 -12.39
C GLY A 36 5.22 23.43 -13.35
N HIS A 37 4.31 22.94 -14.20
CA HIS A 37 3.61 23.72 -15.22
C HIS A 37 2.15 24.02 -14.86
N GLY A 38 1.66 23.57 -13.69
CA GLY A 38 0.29 23.78 -13.21
C GLY A 38 -0.80 23.07 -14.03
N ARG A 39 -0.44 22.19 -14.96
CA ARG A 39 -1.34 21.46 -15.87
C ARG A 39 -0.65 20.23 -16.46
N ARG A 40 -1.41 19.30 -17.04
CA ARG A 40 -0.84 18.20 -17.84
C ARG A 40 0.01 18.77 -18.98
N VAL A 41 1.27 18.35 -19.06
CA VAL A 41 2.21 18.76 -20.12
C VAL A 41 2.29 17.65 -21.17
N SER A 42 2.25 18.00 -22.45
CA SER A 42 2.48 17.01 -23.52
C SER A 42 3.97 16.73 -23.68
N LEU A 43 4.36 15.56 -24.17
CA LEU A 43 5.77 15.24 -24.45
C LEU A 43 6.45 16.29 -25.33
N SER A 44 5.72 16.87 -26.28
CA SER A 44 6.19 17.91 -27.19
C SER A 44 6.39 19.28 -26.53
N ALA A 45 5.91 19.45 -25.29
CA ALA A 45 6.01 20.68 -24.52
C ALA A 45 7.08 20.59 -23.43
N LEU A 46 7.78 19.46 -23.31
CA LEU A 46 8.96 19.32 -22.47
C LEU A 46 10.15 20.04 -23.11
N THR A 47 10.92 20.73 -22.30
CA THR A 47 12.24 21.24 -22.68
C THR A 47 13.23 20.09 -22.83
N ASP A 48 14.33 20.30 -23.58
CA ASP A 48 15.36 19.27 -23.76
C ASP A 48 15.90 18.70 -22.43
N PRO A 49 16.12 19.51 -21.36
CA PRO A 49 16.49 18.99 -20.04
C PRO A 49 15.40 18.13 -19.39
N GLU A 50 14.14 18.55 -19.43
CA GLU A 50 13.02 17.79 -18.86
C GLU A 50 12.78 16.48 -19.62
N TYR A 51 13.03 16.49 -20.93
CA TYR A 51 12.97 15.30 -21.76
C TYR A 51 14.09 14.30 -21.40
N GLY A 52 15.31 14.79 -21.20
CA GLY A 52 16.42 13.96 -20.70
C GLY A 52 16.14 13.36 -19.33
N GLU A 53 15.58 14.16 -18.41
CA GLU A 53 15.22 13.69 -17.07
C GLU A 53 14.09 12.65 -17.12
N LEU A 54 13.08 12.83 -17.98
CA LEU A 54 12.03 11.83 -18.18
C LEU A 54 12.61 10.51 -18.71
N LEU A 55 13.57 10.55 -19.62
CA LEU A 55 14.24 9.35 -20.11
C LEU A 55 15.03 8.64 -19.00
N ASP A 56 15.71 9.39 -18.14
CA ASP A 56 16.43 8.81 -17.00
C ASP A 56 15.48 8.25 -15.94
N ASP A 57 14.35 8.90 -15.68
CA ASP A 57 13.29 8.39 -14.80
C ASP A 57 12.69 7.09 -15.35
N LEU A 58 12.42 7.03 -16.66
CA LEU A 58 11.92 5.82 -17.32
C LEU A 58 12.96 4.71 -17.31
N ARG A 59 14.25 5.02 -17.55
CA ARG A 59 15.35 4.05 -17.45
C ARG A 59 15.54 3.54 -16.02
N ARG A 60 15.44 4.41 -15.02
CA ARG A 60 15.47 4.03 -13.60
C ARG A 60 14.29 3.13 -13.27
N GLN A 61 13.11 3.41 -13.79
CA GLN A 61 11.94 2.55 -13.60
C GLN A 61 12.12 1.17 -14.25
N VAL A 62 12.69 1.09 -15.46
CA VAL A 62 13.06 -0.18 -16.10
C VAL A 62 14.17 -0.91 -15.31
N SER A 63 15.02 -0.17 -14.60
CA SER A 63 16.08 -0.70 -13.73
C SER A 63 15.60 -1.07 -12.32
N VAL A 64 14.38 -0.69 -11.92
CA VAL A 64 13.76 -1.08 -10.65
C VAL A 64 13.04 -2.41 -10.87
N SER A 65 13.79 -3.50 -10.66
CA SER A 65 13.34 -4.90 -10.61
C SER A 65 12.62 -5.40 -11.86
N THR A 66 13.44 -5.84 -12.82
CA THR A 66 13.09 -6.54 -14.08
C THR A 66 12.51 -7.96 -13.90
N ASP A 67 11.83 -8.22 -12.77
CA ASP A 67 11.11 -9.45 -12.54
C ASP A 67 9.63 -9.09 -12.28
N PRO A 68 8.80 -9.07 -13.33
CA PRO A 68 7.37 -8.77 -13.20
C PRO A 68 6.66 -9.78 -12.30
N GLU A 69 7.14 -11.02 -12.16
CA GLU A 69 6.58 -11.98 -11.22
C GLU A 69 6.91 -11.61 -9.78
N ARG A 70 8.13 -11.14 -9.51
CA ARG A 70 8.52 -10.62 -8.19
C ARG A 70 7.76 -9.35 -7.84
N LEU A 71 7.62 -8.40 -8.75
CA LEU A 71 6.86 -7.18 -8.53
C LEU A 71 5.37 -7.49 -8.27
N SER A 72 4.79 -8.38 -9.07
CA SER A 72 3.43 -8.88 -8.88
C SER A 72 3.28 -9.52 -7.51
N ARG A 73 4.22 -10.38 -7.09
CA ARG A 73 4.22 -11.02 -5.76
C ARG A 73 4.30 -9.99 -4.63
N GLU A 74 5.22 -9.03 -4.71
CA GLU A 74 5.36 -7.98 -3.70
C GLU A 74 4.11 -7.09 -3.60
N LEU A 75 3.48 -6.74 -4.73
CA LEU A 75 2.23 -5.99 -4.76
C LEU A 75 1.07 -6.82 -4.19
N ASN A 76 1.00 -8.11 -4.52
CA ASN A 76 -0.02 -9.00 -4.00
C ASN A 76 0.15 -9.20 -2.49
N GLU A 77 1.38 -9.40 -2.00
CA GLU A 77 1.67 -9.47 -0.58
C GLU A 77 1.31 -8.18 0.15
N LYS A 78 1.61 -7.00 -0.42
CA LYS A 78 1.18 -5.71 0.13
C LYS A 78 -0.34 -5.57 0.18
N ALA A 79 -1.05 -6.01 -0.87
CA ALA A 79 -2.50 -5.98 -0.92
C ALA A 79 -3.13 -6.92 0.13
N ILE A 80 -2.66 -8.17 0.20
CA ILE A 80 -3.11 -9.16 1.19
C ILE A 80 -2.83 -8.67 2.62
N ARG A 81 -1.64 -8.10 2.87
CA ARG A 81 -1.28 -7.52 4.17
C ARG A 81 -2.21 -6.36 4.53
N LYS A 82 -2.51 -5.47 3.59
CA LYS A 82 -3.45 -4.36 3.78
C LYS A 82 -4.85 -4.86 4.13
N ASP A 83 -5.34 -5.90 3.46
CA ASP A 83 -6.64 -6.51 3.75
C ASP A 83 -6.69 -7.11 5.17
N TRP A 84 -5.62 -7.81 5.58
CA TRP A 84 -5.52 -8.31 6.96
C TRP A 84 -5.52 -7.19 7.98
N TYR A 85 -4.75 -6.12 7.74
CA TYR A 85 -4.71 -4.97 8.64
C TYR A 85 -6.07 -4.31 8.74
N HIS A 86 -6.76 -4.13 7.61
CA HIS A 86 -8.11 -3.58 7.60
C HIS A 86 -9.08 -4.42 8.45
N ARG A 87 -9.06 -5.76 8.31
CA ARG A 87 -9.90 -6.66 9.11
C ARG A 87 -9.58 -6.59 10.60
N ILE A 88 -8.29 -6.57 10.98
CA ILE A 88 -7.86 -6.44 12.38
C ILE A 88 -8.35 -5.12 12.97
N LEU A 89 -8.12 -4.01 12.26
CA LEU A 89 -8.55 -2.68 12.68
C LEU A 89 -10.07 -2.59 12.83
N GLN A 90 -10.83 -3.12 11.86
CA GLN A 90 -12.29 -3.16 11.91
C GLN A 90 -12.81 -3.99 13.08
N ARG A 91 -12.07 -5.03 13.50
CA ARG A 91 -12.47 -5.85 14.65
C ARG A 91 -12.23 -5.11 15.97
N LEU A 92 -11.10 -4.44 16.10
CA LEU A 92 -10.74 -3.64 17.28
C LEU A 92 -11.63 -2.40 17.44
N SER A 93 -12.06 -1.76 16.34
CA SER A 93 -12.98 -0.63 16.44
C SER A 93 -14.33 -0.99 17.07
N ARG A 94 -14.76 -2.26 16.97
CA ARG A 94 -16.02 -2.73 17.61
C ARG A 94 -15.98 -2.71 19.14
N ILE A 95 -14.80 -2.71 19.74
CA ILE A 95 -14.62 -2.58 21.20
C ILE A 95 -14.21 -1.16 21.61
N GLY A 96 -14.30 -0.19 20.68
CA GLY A 96 -14.02 1.22 20.94
C GLY A 96 -12.56 1.65 20.74
N VAL A 97 -11.70 0.80 20.16
CA VAL A 97 -10.31 1.16 19.88
C VAL A 97 -10.23 2.18 18.75
N ASN A 98 -9.54 3.29 18.98
CA ASN A 98 -9.36 4.31 17.96
C ASN A 98 -8.35 3.87 16.89
N THR A 99 -8.79 3.91 15.63
CA THR A 99 -7.98 3.54 14.46
C THR A 99 -7.69 4.73 13.52
N THR A 100 -8.13 5.96 13.86
CA THR A 100 -7.99 7.13 12.97
C THR A 100 -6.60 7.77 13.01
N ASN A 101 -5.84 7.61 14.11
CA ASN A 101 -4.54 8.26 14.31
C ASN A 101 -3.34 7.29 14.20
N GLY A 102 -3.46 6.23 13.41
CA GLY A 102 -2.39 5.26 13.19
C GLY A 102 -2.52 4.01 14.06
N TYR A 103 -1.40 3.31 14.29
CA TYR A 103 -1.39 1.98 14.90
C TYR A 103 -1.10 1.96 16.39
N ASP A 104 -0.91 3.09 17.07
CA ASP A 104 -0.41 3.08 18.46
C ASP A 104 -1.36 2.40 19.44
N GLU A 105 -2.64 2.76 19.41
CA GLU A 105 -3.67 2.16 20.27
C GLU A 105 -3.92 0.69 19.89
N VAL A 106 -3.95 0.42 18.58
CA VAL A 106 -4.07 -0.93 18.01
C VAL A 106 -2.91 -1.83 18.47
N ASN A 107 -1.69 -1.32 18.42
CA ASN A 107 -0.47 -2.03 18.79
C ASN A 107 -0.39 -2.28 20.28
N ARG A 108 -0.99 -1.43 21.13
CA ARG A 108 -1.17 -1.71 22.56
C ARG A 108 -2.02 -2.97 22.78
N HIS A 109 -3.12 -3.09 22.04
CA HIS A 109 -3.97 -4.28 22.11
C HIS A 109 -3.29 -5.52 21.52
N ILE A 110 -2.60 -5.37 20.39
CA ILE A 110 -1.87 -6.48 19.76
C ILE A 110 -0.77 -7.01 20.68
N ARG A 111 0.02 -6.13 21.32
CA ARG A 111 1.05 -6.53 22.29
C ARG A 111 0.50 -7.31 23.49
N SER A 112 -0.74 -7.04 23.89
CA SER A 112 -1.39 -7.78 24.98
C SER A 112 -1.75 -9.23 24.60
N LEU A 113 -1.75 -9.56 23.31
CA LEU A 113 -2.01 -10.90 22.83
C LEU A 113 -0.72 -11.74 22.90
N PRO A 114 -0.73 -12.92 23.54
CA PRO A 114 0.45 -13.80 23.63
C PRO A 114 1.05 -14.16 22.27
N ILE A 115 0.21 -14.29 21.24
CA ILE A 115 0.63 -14.65 19.88
C ILE A 115 1.46 -13.55 19.20
N SER A 116 1.35 -12.30 19.65
CA SER A 116 2.14 -11.19 19.09
C SER A 116 3.62 -11.31 19.42
N ARG A 117 3.97 -11.96 20.55
CA ARG A 117 5.35 -12.01 21.08
C ARG A 117 5.98 -10.61 21.18
N GLU A 118 5.22 -9.64 21.71
CA GLU A 118 5.58 -8.22 21.85
C GLU A 118 5.77 -7.45 20.52
N ARG A 119 5.62 -8.13 19.37
CA ARG A 119 5.69 -7.50 18.05
C ARG A 119 4.45 -6.67 17.79
N ILE A 120 4.64 -5.63 16.98
CA ILE A 120 3.60 -4.70 16.54
C ILE A 120 3.34 -4.85 15.05
N LEU A 121 2.24 -4.32 14.55
CA LEU A 121 2.11 -4.10 13.11
C LEU A 121 3.08 -2.97 12.70
N PRO A 122 3.86 -3.13 11.62
CA PRO A 122 3.84 -4.18 10.60
C PRO A 122 4.88 -5.33 10.77
N ALA A 123 5.56 -5.41 11.92
CA ALA A 123 6.65 -6.37 12.16
C ALA A 123 6.21 -7.85 12.26
N ILE A 124 4.91 -8.14 12.21
CA ILE A 124 4.36 -9.50 12.19
C ILE A 124 4.43 -10.07 10.76
N ALA A 125 4.88 -11.33 10.63
CA ALA A 125 5.03 -12.00 9.35
C ALA A 125 3.66 -12.30 8.72
N MET A 126 3.61 -12.41 7.39
CA MET A 126 2.35 -12.58 6.64
C MET A 126 1.63 -13.88 7.00
N GLU A 127 2.40 -14.95 7.22
CA GLU A 127 1.92 -16.28 7.56
C GLU A 127 1.26 -16.31 8.95
N GLU A 128 1.62 -15.35 9.82
CA GLU A 128 1.12 -15.23 11.19
C GLU A 128 -0.13 -14.33 11.28
N LEU A 129 -0.44 -13.54 10.24
CA LEU A 129 -1.60 -12.63 10.23
C LEU A 129 -2.96 -13.33 10.39
N PRO A 130 -3.22 -14.51 9.79
CA PRO A 130 -4.47 -15.23 9.99
C PRO A 130 -4.68 -15.65 11.46
N GLU A 131 -3.64 -16.17 12.10
CA GLU A 131 -3.70 -16.60 13.51
C GLU A 131 -3.80 -15.40 14.45
N LEU A 132 -3.07 -14.31 14.16
CA LEU A 132 -3.25 -13.03 14.85
C LEU A 132 -4.69 -12.55 14.74
N PHE A 133 -5.29 -12.59 13.55
CA PHE A 133 -6.68 -12.15 13.35
C PHE A 133 -7.66 -12.99 14.16
N LYS A 134 -7.50 -14.32 14.21
CA LYS A 134 -8.31 -15.19 15.07
C LYS A 134 -8.19 -14.78 16.55
N ALA A 135 -6.96 -14.56 17.03
CA ALA A 135 -6.72 -14.12 18.41
C ALA A 135 -7.37 -12.77 18.70
N VAL A 136 -7.26 -11.80 17.78
CA VAL A 136 -7.93 -10.49 17.88
C VAL A 136 -9.44 -10.65 17.93
N CYS A 137 -10.02 -11.56 17.13
CA CYS A 137 -11.46 -11.82 17.16
C CYS A 137 -11.92 -12.36 18.51
N SER A 138 -11.25 -13.39 19.03
CA SER A 138 -11.56 -13.96 20.35
C SER A 138 -11.38 -12.93 21.48
N TYR A 139 -10.32 -12.12 21.42
CA TYR A 139 -10.08 -11.03 22.37
C TYR A 139 -11.23 -10.01 22.37
N CYS A 140 -11.63 -9.54 21.18
CA CYS A 140 -12.73 -8.59 21.06
C CYS A 140 -14.06 -9.18 21.55
N ASP A 141 -14.35 -10.45 21.22
CA ASP A 141 -15.57 -11.12 21.67
C ASP A 141 -15.62 -11.29 23.19
N ASN A 142 -14.49 -11.58 23.83
CA ASN A 142 -14.40 -11.68 25.28
C ASN A 142 -14.62 -10.32 25.96
N ILE A 143 -14.06 -9.25 25.40
CA ILE A 143 -14.31 -7.88 25.91
C ILE A 143 -15.78 -7.50 25.77
N LEU A 144 -16.39 -7.73 24.60
CA LEU A 144 -17.81 -7.43 24.39
C LEU A 144 -18.70 -8.23 25.35
N LYS A 145 -18.40 -9.51 25.56
CA LYS A 145 -19.13 -10.34 26.54
C LYS A 145 -18.99 -9.78 27.96
N LYS A 146 -17.80 -9.31 28.35
CA LYS A 146 -17.57 -8.72 29.66
C LYS A 146 -18.35 -7.41 29.82
N GLN A 147 -18.27 -6.51 28.85
CA GLN A 147 -19.01 -5.24 28.84
C GLN A 147 -20.53 -5.44 28.95
N ARG A 148 -21.09 -6.41 28.21
CA ARG A 148 -22.53 -6.73 28.28
C ARG A 148 -22.95 -7.24 29.66
N LYS A 149 -22.12 -8.06 30.30
CA LYS A 149 -22.39 -8.55 31.66
C LYS A 149 -22.36 -7.42 32.67
N GLU A 150 -21.40 -6.51 32.57
CA GLU A 150 -21.28 -5.35 33.45
C GLU A 150 -22.46 -4.38 33.28
N GLN A 151 -22.90 -4.13 32.04
CA GLN A 151 -24.12 -3.34 31.76
C GLN A 151 -25.38 -3.98 32.34
N ALA A 152 -25.59 -5.28 32.14
CA ALA A 152 -26.76 -5.98 32.67
C ALA A 152 -26.80 -6.02 34.21
N ILE A 153 -25.65 -5.96 34.88
CA ILE A 153 -25.57 -5.81 36.35
C ILE A 153 -25.90 -4.38 36.76
N ALA A 154 -25.38 -3.38 36.04
CA ALA A 154 -25.64 -1.97 36.30
C ALA A 154 -27.11 -1.57 36.08
N GLU A 155 -27.79 -2.18 35.11
CA GLU A 155 -29.22 -1.95 34.83
C GLU A 155 -30.16 -2.62 35.83
N ARG A 156 -29.67 -3.60 36.61
CA ARG A 156 -30.44 -4.33 37.62
C ARG A 156 -30.36 -3.72 39.02
N ASN A 157 -29.40 -2.83 39.26
CA ASN A 157 -29.19 -2.11 40.52
C ASN A 157 -29.74 -0.69 40.43
#